data_AF-A0A961DCA1-F1
#
_entry.id   AF-A0A961DCA1-F1
#
_cell.length_a   1.000
_cell.length_b   1.000
_cell.length_c   1.000
_cell.angle_alpha   90.00
_cell.angle_beta   90.00
_cell.angle_gamma   90.00
#
_symmetry.space_group_name_H-M   'P 1'
#
loop_
_entity.id
_entity.type
_entity.pdbx_description
1 polymer ?
#
loop_
_entity_poly.entity_id
_entity_poly.type
_entity_poly.pdbx_seq_one_letter_code
_entity_poly.pdbx_strand_id
1 'polypeptide(L)'
;MKATLILLTLGLTLGSVQARDFGRATGVATKRGTATRAVSGSVVPGAASRSAVTTGAQGKSVATAQQVVRNADGTGRAKTSSVTGPQGQTATTNGSVTCTATRSVTTPSGETKSVTNTTSK
;
A
#
# COMPACT_ATOMS: atom_id res chain seq x y z
N MET A 1 29.34 16.10 -12.88
CA MET A 1 29.38 15.00 -11.88
C MET A 1 28.11 14.19 -12.03
N LYS A 2 28.21 12.91 -12.40
CA LYS A 2 27.04 12.04 -12.63
C LYS A 2 26.57 11.49 -11.28
N ALA A 3 25.41 11.96 -10.81
CA ALA A 3 24.81 11.49 -9.57
C ALA A 3 24.21 10.10 -9.81
N THR A 4 24.98 9.05 -9.56
CA THR A 4 24.49 7.67 -9.56
C THR A 4 23.59 7.49 -8.35
N LEU A 5 22.28 7.63 -8.55
CA LEU A 5 21.25 7.29 -7.58
C LEU A 5 21.26 5.77 -7.43
N ILE A 6 22.09 5.26 -6.53
CA ILE A 6 22.05 3.86 -6.10
C ILE A 6 20.76 3.71 -5.28
N LEU A 7 19.68 3.41 -5.99
CA LEU A 7 18.42 2.97 -5.42
C LEU A 7 18.75 1.69 -4.65
N LEU A 8 18.96 1.84 -3.33
CA LEU A 8 19.09 0.70 -2.44
C LEU A 8 17.76 -0.04 -2.55
N THR A 9 17.74 -1.10 -3.36
CA THR A 9 16.65 -2.04 -3.58
C THR A 9 16.43 -2.87 -2.31
N LEU A 10 16.22 -2.19 -1.19
CA LEU A 10 15.72 -2.76 0.03
C LEU A 10 14.22 -3.01 -0.18
N GLY A 11 13.91 -4.03 -1.00
CA GLY A 11 12.58 -4.56 -1.21
C GLY A 11 11.49 -3.49 -1.25
N LEU A 12 11.47 -2.67 -2.31
CA LEU A 12 10.31 -1.84 -2.69
C LEU A 12 9.15 -2.72 -3.19
N THR A 13 8.89 -3.85 -2.52
CA THR A 13 7.61 -4.51 -2.71
C THR A 13 6.57 -3.55 -2.14
N LEU A 14 5.77 -2.98 -3.04
CA LEU A 14 4.47 -2.37 -2.74
C LEU A 14 3.53 -3.48 -2.25
N GLY A 15 3.94 -4.18 -1.18
CA GLY A 15 3.19 -5.23 -0.54
C GLY A 15 1.92 -4.64 0.04
N SER A 16 0.86 -5.44 -0.01
CA SER A 16 -0.40 -5.18 0.67
C SER A 16 -0.15 -4.73 2.12
N VAL A 17 -1.06 -3.89 2.66
CA VAL A 17 -1.04 -3.54 4.08
C VAL A 17 -1.28 -4.82 4.89
N GLN A 18 -0.20 -5.49 5.28
CA GLN A 18 -0.25 -6.66 6.14
C GLN A 18 -0.04 -6.19 7.57
N ALA A 19 -1.08 -6.30 8.41
CA ALA A 19 -1.03 -5.91 9.82
C ALA A 19 0.05 -6.67 10.61
N ARG A 20 0.50 -7.83 10.10
CA ARG A 20 1.56 -8.66 10.67
C ARG A 20 2.89 -7.91 10.85
N ASP A 21 3.14 -6.86 10.07
CA ASP A 21 4.39 -6.11 10.12
C ASP A 21 4.33 -4.85 11.01
N PHE A 22 3.19 -4.52 11.61
CA PHE A 22 3.05 -3.30 12.40
C PHE A 22 3.81 -3.40 13.72
N GLY A 23 4.49 -2.31 14.10
CA GLY A 23 5.35 -2.26 15.29
C GLY A 23 6.70 -2.95 15.10
N ARG A 24 6.96 -3.55 13.92
CA ARG A 24 8.23 -4.23 13.66
C ARG A 24 9.33 -3.23 13.35
N ALA A 25 10.42 -3.33 14.10
CA ALA A 25 11.70 -2.71 13.79
C ALA A 25 12.71 -3.78 13.34
N THR A 26 13.46 -3.51 12.28
CA THR A 26 14.52 -4.39 11.77
C THR A 26 15.77 -3.59 11.50
N GLY A 27 16.94 -4.19 11.74
CA GLY A 27 18.24 -3.61 11.43
C GLY A 27 19.07 -4.55 10.57
N VAL A 28 19.89 -3.98 9.68
CA VAL A 28 20.91 -4.70 8.94
C VAL A 28 22.25 -3.99 9.17
N ALA A 29 23.19 -4.68 9.80
CA ALA A 29 24.55 -4.21 9.96
C ALA A 29 25.39 -4.64 8.75
N THR A 30 26.15 -3.71 8.19
CA THR A 30 27.10 -3.98 7.11
C THR A 30 28.45 -3.35 7.46
N LYS A 31 29.50 -3.66 6.69
CA LYS A 31 30.80 -2.96 6.81
C LYS A 31 30.72 -1.44 6.59
N ARG A 32 29.61 -0.94 6.02
CA ARG A 32 29.35 0.48 5.76
C ARG A 32 28.48 1.14 6.84
N GLY A 33 28.17 0.43 7.91
CA GLY A 33 27.31 0.85 9.02
C GLY A 33 25.95 0.15 9.05
N THR A 34 25.07 0.61 9.94
CA THR A 34 23.77 -0.03 10.24
C THR A 34 22.63 0.71 9.57
N ALA A 35 21.81 -0.01 8.81
CA ALA A 35 20.53 0.50 8.33
C ALA A 35 19.39 -0.03 9.21
N THR A 36 18.39 0.79 9.47
CA THR A 36 17.21 0.40 10.25
C THR A 36 15.93 0.66 9.46
N ARG A 37 14.90 -0.11 9.75
CA ARG A 37 13.55 0.08 9.21
C ARG A 37 12.54 -0.12 10.32
N ALA A 38 11.68 0.87 10.51
CA ALA A 38 10.57 0.81 11.46
C ALA A 38 9.25 0.88 10.68
N VAL A 39 8.29 0.04 11.03
CA VAL A 39 6.97 -0.03 10.41
C VAL A 39 5.90 0.23 11.45
N SER A 40 4.96 1.11 11.13
CA SER A 40 3.76 1.36 11.92
C SER A 40 2.53 1.28 11.03
N GLY A 41 1.36 1.16 11.65
CA GLY A 41 0.11 1.13 10.92
C GLY A 41 -1.08 0.92 11.84
N SER A 42 -2.27 1.01 11.25
CA SER A 42 -3.52 0.77 11.96
C SER A 42 -4.53 0.14 11.00
N VAL A 43 -5.42 -0.67 11.54
CA VAL A 43 -6.60 -1.17 10.84
C VAL A 43 -7.81 -0.84 11.68
N VAL A 44 -8.74 -0.11 11.10
CA VAL A 44 -10.05 0.21 11.68
C VAL A 44 -11.14 -0.20 10.69
N PRO A 45 -12.40 -0.37 11.12
CA PRO A 45 -13.49 -0.63 10.19
C PRO A 45 -13.52 0.41 9.06
N GLY A 46 -13.42 -0.07 7.82
CA GLY A 46 -13.45 0.79 6.63
C GLY A 46 -12.13 1.47 6.26
N ALA A 47 -11.05 1.41 7.06
CA ALA A 47 -9.76 1.99 6.70
C ALA A 47 -8.55 1.21 7.23
N ALA A 48 -7.46 1.24 6.46
CA ALA A 48 -6.18 0.71 6.88
C ALA A 48 -5.07 1.67 6.48
N SER A 49 -4.09 1.86 7.37
CA SER A 49 -2.92 2.68 7.10
C SER A 49 -1.64 1.94 7.46
N ARG A 50 -0.56 2.22 6.73
CA ARG A 50 0.78 1.73 6.99
C ARG A 50 1.78 2.84 6.71
N SER A 51 2.73 3.03 7.62
CA SER A 51 3.89 3.87 7.42
C SER A 51 5.15 3.07 7.66
N ALA A 52 6.22 3.37 6.94
CA ALA A 52 7.53 2.83 7.23
C ALA A 52 8.61 3.87 6.99
N VAL A 53 9.56 3.94 7.92
CA VAL A 53 10.75 4.78 7.81
C VAL A 53 11.96 3.86 7.74
N THR A 54 12.77 4.03 6.70
CA THR A 54 14.03 3.32 6.52
C THR A 54 15.17 4.32 6.62
N THR A 55 16.05 4.14 7.61
CA THR A 55 17.25 4.97 7.81
C THR A 55 18.46 4.19 7.32
N GLY A 56 19.20 4.76 6.37
CA GLY A 56 20.45 4.18 5.88
C GLY A 56 21.61 4.38 6.87
N ALA A 57 22.72 3.69 6.63
CA ALA A 57 23.91 3.75 7.47
C ALA A 57 24.55 5.15 7.61
N GLN A 58 24.21 6.07 6.70
CA GLN A 58 24.64 7.47 6.72
C GLN A 58 23.61 8.41 7.38
N GLY A 59 22.62 7.87 8.10
CA GLY A 59 21.58 8.65 8.80
C GLY A 59 20.48 9.23 7.89
N LYS A 60 20.58 9.05 6.57
CA LYS A 60 19.56 9.51 5.62
C LYS A 60 18.35 8.58 5.62
N SER A 61 17.16 9.17 5.60
CA SER A 61 15.90 8.42 5.77
C SER A 61 15.01 8.50 4.54
N VAL A 62 14.27 7.42 4.27
CA VAL A 62 13.17 7.37 3.32
C VAL A 62 11.92 7.00 4.09
N ALA A 63 10.84 7.76 3.90
CA ALA A 63 9.54 7.46 4.47
C ALA A 63 8.58 6.98 3.39
N THR A 64 7.76 5.99 3.71
CA THR A 64 6.68 5.51 2.85
C THR A 64 5.40 5.50 3.65
N ALA A 65 4.30 5.98 3.07
CA ALA A 65 2.99 5.89 3.67
C ALA A 65 2.00 5.31 2.67
N GLN A 66 1.04 4.53 3.17
CA GLN A 66 -0.06 4.00 2.41
C GLN A 66 -1.33 4.06 3.24
N GLN A 67 -2.42 4.47 2.62
CA GLN A 67 -3.76 4.45 3.19
C GLN A 67 -4.70 3.80 2.20
N VAL A 68 -5.61 2.97 2.72
CA VAL A 68 -6.72 2.41 1.96
C VAL A 68 -7.99 2.69 2.75
N VAL A 69 -8.98 3.29 2.10
CA VAL A 69 -10.26 3.66 2.71
C VAL A 69 -11.38 3.08 1.85
N ARG A 70 -12.42 2.51 2.47
CA ARG A 70 -13.66 2.19 1.75
C ARG A 70 -14.33 3.49 1.32
N ASN A 71 -14.79 3.53 0.09
CA ASN A 71 -15.55 4.68 -0.38
C ASN A 71 -16.82 4.84 0.46
N ALA A 72 -17.22 6.08 0.75
CA ALA A 72 -18.38 6.36 1.61
C ALA A 72 -19.70 5.80 1.06
N ASP A 73 -19.78 5.64 -0.27
CA ASP A 73 -20.89 5.07 -1.02
C ASP A 73 -20.91 3.52 -1.06
N GLY A 74 -19.90 2.86 -0.47
CA GLY A 74 -19.77 1.40 -0.45
C GLY A 74 -19.34 0.76 -1.77
N THR A 75 -19.04 1.53 -2.81
CA THR A 75 -18.78 1.04 -4.18
C THR A 75 -17.41 0.39 -4.37
N GLY A 76 -16.51 0.58 -3.41
CA GLY A 76 -15.12 0.19 -3.59
C GLY A 76 -14.16 0.68 -2.52
N ARG A 77 -12.90 0.83 -2.91
CA ARG A 77 -11.81 1.31 -2.05
C ARG A 77 -10.97 2.34 -2.77
N ALA A 78 -10.65 3.44 -2.09
CA ALA A 78 -9.63 4.39 -2.48
C ALA A 78 -8.30 4.02 -1.82
N LYS A 79 -7.20 4.22 -2.54
CA LYS A 79 -5.83 4.01 -2.06
C LYS A 79 -5.02 5.27 -2.34
N THR A 80 -4.32 5.75 -1.32
CA THR A 80 -3.28 6.76 -1.45
C THR A 80 -1.96 6.17 -0.98
N SER A 81 -0.87 6.49 -1.65
CA SER A 81 0.47 6.09 -1.26
C SER A 81 1.45 7.23 -1.51
N SER A 82 2.42 7.40 -0.63
CA SER A 82 3.46 8.40 -0.80
C SER A 82 4.83 7.85 -0.42
N VAL A 83 5.85 8.42 -1.05
CA VAL A 83 7.27 8.15 -0.76
C VAL A 83 7.98 9.48 -0.62
N THR A 84 8.59 9.72 0.53
CA THR A 84 9.43 10.89 0.80
C THR A 84 10.88 10.48 0.83
N GLY A 85 11.68 11.07 -0.07
CA GLY A 85 13.10 10.81 -0.20
C GLY A 85 13.95 11.49 0.89
N PRO A 86 15.25 11.16 0.94
CA PRO A 86 16.15 11.66 1.99
C PRO A 86 16.50 13.14 1.86
N GLN A 87 16.14 13.78 0.75
CA GLN A 87 16.25 15.22 0.54
C GLN A 87 14.87 15.92 0.62
N GLY A 88 13.85 15.24 1.16
CA GLY A 88 12.53 15.81 1.45
C GLY A 88 11.54 15.82 0.28
N GLN A 89 11.93 15.42 -0.93
CA GLN A 89 11.00 15.34 -2.06
C GLN A 89 9.98 14.24 -1.82
N THR A 90 8.71 14.51 -2.13
CA THR A 90 7.61 13.56 -1.95
C THR A 90 6.94 13.27 -3.27
N ALA A 91 6.82 11.99 -3.61
CA ALA A 91 5.98 11.49 -4.68
C ALA A 91 4.70 10.89 -4.10
N THR A 92 3.55 11.20 -4.68
CA THR A 92 2.24 10.68 -4.25
C THR A 92 1.55 9.98 -5.40
N THR A 93 0.93 8.84 -5.11
CA THR A 93 0.12 8.06 -6.05
C THR A 93 -1.24 7.81 -5.44
N ASN A 94 -2.29 8.10 -6.21
CA ASN A 94 -3.67 7.82 -5.84
C ASN A 94 -4.24 6.78 -6.81
N GLY A 95 -5.12 5.92 -6.29
CA GLY A 95 -5.84 4.94 -7.10
C GLY A 95 -7.15 4.55 -6.44
N SER A 96 -8.08 4.02 -7.23
CA SER A 96 -9.37 3.55 -6.74
C SER A 96 -9.73 2.23 -7.41
N VAL A 97 -10.43 1.36 -6.69
CA VAL A 97 -10.98 0.11 -7.21
C VAL A 97 -12.47 0.09 -6.94
N THR A 98 -13.27 -0.07 -7.99
CA THR A 98 -14.72 -0.28 -7.93
C THR A 98 -15.01 -1.79 -7.97
N CYS A 99 -15.97 -2.25 -7.16
CA CYS A 99 -16.37 -3.65 -7.14
C CYS A 99 -17.76 -3.82 -7.76
N THR A 100 -17.81 -4.54 -8.89
CA THR A 100 -19.06 -4.97 -9.53
C THR A 100 -19.29 -6.45 -9.21
N ALA A 101 -20.48 -6.79 -8.72
CA ALA A 101 -20.83 -8.17 -8.40
C ALA A 101 -22.01 -8.63 -9.27
N THR A 102 -21.78 -9.66 -10.08
CA THR A 102 -22.84 -10.32 -10.85
C THR A 102 -23.15 -11.67 -10.23
N ARG A 103 -24.42 -11.93 -9.95
CA ARG A 103 -24.92 -13.25 -9.55
C ARG A 103 -25.79 -13.79 -10.67
N SER A 104 -25.50 -15.01 -11.14
CA SER A 104 -26.33 -15.68 -12.14
C SER A 104 -26.73 -17.07 -11.67
N VAL A 105 -27.92 -17.49 -12.08
CA VAL A 105 -28.46 -18.83 -11.85
C VAL A 105 -29.01 -19.35 -13.18
N THR A 106 -28.60 -20.56 -13.56
CA THR A 106 -29.12 -21.27 -14.74
C THR A 106 -30.05 -22.39 -14.27
N THR A 107 -31.26 -22.42 -14.81
CA THR A 107 -32.26 -23.45 -14.51
C THR A 107 -31.94 -24.75 -15.25
N PRO A 108 -32.47 -25.90 -14.81
CA PRO A 108 -32.33 -27.17 -15.52
C PRO A 108 -32.90 -27.17 -16.96
N SER A 109 -33.82 -26.24 -17.27
CA SER A 109 -34.36 -26.03 -18.63
C SER A 109 -33.43 -25.21 -19.53
N GLY A 110 -32.24 -24.83 -19.05
CA GLY A 110 -31.24 -24.05 -19.80
C GLY A 110 -31.41 -22.53 -19.71
N GLU A 111 -32.42 -22.04 -18.98
CA GLU A 111 -32.69 -20.62 -18.88
C GLU A 111 -31.78 -19.96 -17.82
N THR A 112 -31.03 -18.93 -18.20
CA THR A 112 -30.13 -18.22 -17.28
C THR A 112 -30.72 -16.88 -16.86
N LYS A 113 -30.91 -16.70 -15.55
CA LYS A 113 -31.25 -15.40 -14.94
C LYS A 113 -30.01 -14.82 -14.28
N SER A 114 -29.67 -13.58 -14.61
CA SER A 114 -28.56 -12.87 -13.98
C SER A 114 -29.04 -11.57 -13.35
N VAL A 115 -28.44 -11.23 -12.22
CA VAL A 115 -28.58 -9.94 -11.54
C VAL A 115 -27.18 -9.37 -11.42
N THR A 116 -26.93 -8.28 -12.14
CA THR A 116 -25.70 -7.50 -12.02
C THR A 116 -25.96 -6.34 -11.07
N ASN A 117 -25.35 -6.41 -9.88
CA ASN A 117 -25.28 -5.25 -9.00
C ASN A 117 -23.99 -4.50 -9.31
N THR A 118 -24.09 -3.54 -10.21
CA THR A 118 -23.10 -2.49 -10.36
C THR A 118 -23.44 -1.42 -9.33
N THR A 119 -22.66 -1.36 -8.25
CA THR A 119 -22.77 -0.22 -7.34
C THR A 119 -21.94 0.90 -7.95
N SER A 120 -22.59 1.68 -8.81
CA SER A 120 -22.11 2.96 -9.32
C SER A 120 -23.23 3.97 -9.10
N LYS A 121 -22.92 5.09 -8.46
CA LYS A 121 -23.76 6.28 -8.47
C LYS A 121 -22.91 7.45 -8.91
#